data_AF-A0A1H2XIU4-F1
#
_entry.id   AF-A0A1H2XIU4-F1
#
_cell.length_a   1.000
_cell.length_b   1.000
_cell.length_c   1.000
_cell.angle_alpha   90.00
_cell.angle_beta   90.00
_cell.angle_gamma   90.00
#
_symmetry.space_group_name_H-M   'P 1'
#
loop_
_entity.id
_entity.type
_entity.pdbx_description
1 polymer ?
#
loop_
_entity_poly.entity_id
_entity_poly.type
_entity_poly.pdbx_seq_one_letter_code
_entity_poly.pdbx_strand_id
1 'polypeptide(L)'
;MSFGVRAARPVMAIAIVTTYIALHVAITAGLDRQTRDRFHDAPAQAAAFAAALDRYAGGDQPAHAEILERNAWFERNAPLTASRSTIAAATDHAEHGRFPAARERAGRLAAEIRQDQQKLDQDLGTSSTAALWWAVAAGALVMPSLWLRHRRRAAAAEIVEAVRPFVPHQPWWRRPVFLTVSAAGYGLFAAGSIGISTLERGHRLTLGVPAYSMLGSLLALGIQGLLLLGGLLVLWAGFLTLRYSRPRAARGATQALLADGRRPVLYLRSFADDDIAAQVDDAVPLNIHSWEEQLVSALTAFGPVIAVGKPGEPLPRLGAARCYLPRDDWQTEVRRLMDLSQLIVLRLGTGEGLWWEVEQARATQPARKLLLLMPSDPADVAERLDEHLPTPTRLDEGATGDHWTSAVVAFDPDWNPRLFPVKPTPDTRNTLAHRTIRAVKRALGFLVLSVPARSAARAMKAARVSVGDRTPAMVLRVNIGMLVTLGKGLLLIAALALLIRALELAGVG
;
A
#
# COMPACT_ATOMS: atom_id res chain seq x y z
N MET A 1 -23.82 15.52 8.34
CA MET A 1 -22.38 15.73 8.02
C MET A 1 -22.14 15.37 6.56
N SER A 2 -22.07 16.40 5.71
CA SER A 2 -22.40 16.35 4.28
C SER A 2 -21.35 15.67 3.41
N PHE A 3 -21.79 15.02 2.34
CA PHE A 3 -21.10 14.52 1.14
C PHE A 3 -19.59 14.85 0.97
N GLY A 4 -19.18 16.12 1.15
CA GLY A 4 -17.80 16.59 1.02
C GLY A 4 -16.73 15.79 1.78
N VAL A 5 -16.93 15.41 3.05
CA VAL A 5 -15.91 14.64 3.80
C VAL A 5 -15.79 13.20 3.25
N ARG A 6 -16.90 12.62 2.80
CA ARG A 6 -16.94 11.24 2.25
C ARG A 6 -16.28 11.16 0.87
N ALA A 7 -16.47 12.17 0.02
CA ALA A 7 -15.87 12.24 -1.32
C ALA A 7 -14.38 12.67 -1.30
N ALA A 8 -13.89 13.22 -0.19
CA ALA A 8 -12.55 13.79 -0.13
C ALA A 8 -11.40 12.78 -0.34
N ARG A 9 -11.57 11.52 0.07
CA ARG A 9 -10.56 10.48 -0.14
C ARG A 9 -10.47 9.99 -1.59
N PRO A 10 -11.56 9.58 -2.26
CA PRO A 10 -11.48 9.16 -3.65
C PRO A 10 -11.01 10.30 -4.56
N VAL A 11 -11.50 11.53 -4.37
CA VAL A 11 -11.03 12.69 -5.17
C VAL A 11 -9.53 12.92 -5.01
N MET A 12 -9.00 12.86 -3.79
CA MET A 12 -7.56 13.04 -3.56
C MET A 12 -6.74 11.86 -4.12
N ALA A 13 -7.26 10.64 -4.07
CA ALA A 13 -6.61 9.48 -4.69
C ALA A 13 -6.55 9.62 -6.22
N ILE A 14 -7.65 10.02 -6.85
CA ILE A 14 -7.71 10.31 -8.29
C ILE A 14 -6.72 11.44 -8.62
N ALA A 15 -6.71 12.54 -7.86
CA ALA A 15 -5.77 13.64 -8.08
C ALA A 15 -4.31 13.19 -8.01
N ILE A 16 -3.93 12.35 -7.04
CA ILE A 16 -2.57 11.81 -6.92
C ILE A 16 -2.23 10.94 -8.14
N VAL A 17 -3.11 10.04 -8.55
CA VAL A 17 -2.88 9.16 -9.71
C VAL A 17 -2.80 9.96 -11.01
N THR A 18 -3.71 10.90 -11.24
CA THR A 18 -3.70 11.80 -12.41
C THR A 18 -2.42 12.64 -12.44
N THR A 19 -1.97 13.17 -11.30
CA THR A 19 -0.71 13.93 -11.22
C THR A 19 0.50 13.05 -11.52
N TYR A 20 0.53 11.81 -11.01
CA TYR A 20 1.59 10.85 -11.31
C TYR A 20 1.66 10.54 -12.81
N ILE A 21 0.51 10.26 -13.44
CA ILE A 21 0.44 9.98 -14.88
C ILE A 21 0.87 11.21 -15.68
N ALA A 22 0.40 12.41 -15.32
CA ALA A 22 0.79 13.65 -15.97
C ALA A 22 2.30 13.86 -15.95
N LEU A 23 2.93 13.65 -14.79
CA LEU A 23 4.38 13.80 -14.65
C LEU A 23 5.14 12.72 -15.44
N HIS A 24 4.66 11.47 -15.42
CA HIS A 24 5.27 10.39 -16.19
C HIS A 24 5.23 10.64 -17.70
N VAL A 25 4.07 11.08 -18.23
CA VAL A 25 3.92 11.39 -19.66
C VAL A 25 4.71 12.64 -20.04
N ALA A 26 4.78 13.66 -19.17
CA ALA A 26 5.61 14.84 -19.40
C ALA A 26 7.11 14.50 -19.47
N ILE A 27 7.61 13.60 -18.61
CA ILE A 27 9.00 13.13 -18.70
C ILE A 27 9.24 12.38 -20.01
N THR A 28 8.32 11.50 -20.41
CA THR A 28 8.42 10.80 -21.70
C THR A 28 8.48 11.78 -22.88
N ALA A 29 7.61 12.80 -22.90
CA ALA A 29 7.66 13.83 -23.94
C ALA A 29 8.99 14.62 -23.95
N GLY A 30 9.57 14.85 -22.77
CA GLY A 30 10.91 15.44 -22.64
C GLY A 30 12.02 14.55 -23.20
N LEU A 31 11.95 13.25 -22.96
CA LEU A 31 12.90 12.26 -23.50
C LEU A 31 12.77 12.16 -25.03
N ASP A 32 11.54 12.05 -25.55
CA ASP A 32 11.28 12.02 -27.00
C ASP A 32 11.83 13.28 -27.68
N ARG A 33 11.67 14.45 -27.04
CA ARG A 33 12.23 15.71 -27.53
C ARG A 33 13.76 15.66 -27.57
N GLN A 34 14.42 15.19 -26.50
CA GLN A 34 15.88 15.04 -26.50
C GLN A 34 16.36 14.09 -27.60
N THR A 35 15.69 12.96 -27.81
CA THR A 35 16.04 12.01 -28.87
C THR A 35 15.90 12.64 -30.26
N ARG A 36 14.79 13.36 -30.48
CA ARG A 36 14.54 14.10 -31.73
C ARG A 36 15.58 15.18 -32.00
N ASP A 37 15.92 15.97 -30.97
CA ASP A 37 16.92 17.03 -31.09
C ASP A 37 18.34 16.47 -31.30
N ARG A 38 18.71 15.33 -30.65
CA ARG A 38 20.00 14.64 -30.89
C ARG A 38 20.12 14.07 -32.31
N PHE A 39 19.02 13.64 -32.90
CA PHE A 39 19.00 13.06 -34.25
C PHE A 39 18.78 14.11 -35.35
N HIS A 40 18.68 15.40 -34.99
CA HIS A 40 18.49 16.50 -35.94
C HIS A 40 19.60 16.56 -37.00
N ASP A 41 20.86 16.36 -36.60
CA ASP A 41 22.03 16.49 -37.47
C ASP A 41 22.34 15.21 -38.28
N ALA A 42 21.51 14.18 -38.18
CA ALA A 42 21.70 12.90 -38.88
C ALA A 42 21.88 13.04 -40.40
N PRO A 43 21.15 13.93 -41.12
CA PRO A 43 21.37 14.11 -42.56
C PRO A 43 22.78 14.63 -42.88
N ALA A 44 23.32 15.55 -42.07
CA ALA A 44 24.66 16.07 -42.25
C ALA A 44 25.72 15.00 -41.96
N GLN A 45 25.52 14.21 -40.91
CA GLN A 45 26.40 13.08 -40.58
C GLN A 45 26.39 11.99 -41.66
N ALA A 46 25.22 11.70 -42.24
CA ALA A 46 25.08 10.75 -43.35
C ALA A 46 25.78 11.24 -44.63
N ALA A 47 25.68 12.54 -44.94
CA ALA A 47 26.37 13.13 -46.08
C ALA A 47 27.90 13.10 -45.88
N ALA A 48 28.38 13.44 -44.67
CA ALA A 48 29.80 13.36 -44.32
C ALA A 48 30.32 11.92 -44.38
N PHE A 49 29.53 10.94 -43.93
CA PHE A 49 29.84 9.52 -44.04
C PHE A 49 29.97 9.07 -45.50
N ALA A 50 29.04 9.45 -46.38
CA ALA A 50 29.11 9.15 -47.80
C ALA A 50 30.35 9.77 -48.47
N ALA A 51 30.69 11.03 -48.14
CA ALA A 51 31.88 11.68 -48.66
C ALA A 51 33.19 11.03 -48.14
N ALA A 52 33.21 10.57 -46.88
CA ALA A 52 34.34 9.83 -46.32
C ALA A 52 34.49 8.46 -46.99
N LEU A 53 33.40 7.76 -47.27
CA LEU A 53 33.41 6.51 -48.04
C LEU A 53 34.01 6.70 -49.44
N ASP A 54 33.63 7.77 -50.13
CA ASP A 54 34.15 8.06 -51.48
C ASP A 54 35.66 8.35 -51.46
N ARG A 55 36.13 9.14 -50.48
CA ARG A 55 37.56 9.42 -50.30
C ARG A 55 38.35 8.17 -49.93
N TYR A 56 37.83 7.36 -49.02
CA TYR A 56 38.48 6.13 -48.60
C TYR A 56 38.60 5.12 -49.76
N ALA A 57 37.55 5.00 -50.58
CA ALA A 57 37.60 4.21 -51.81
C ALA A 57 38.60 4.75 -52.85
N GLY A 58 38.89 6.06 -52.83
CA GLY A 58 39.89 6.72 -53.66
C GLY A 58 41.34 6.63 -53.12
N GLY A 59 41.55 5.95 -52.00
CA GLY A 59 42.87 5.72 -51.39
C GLY A 59 43.28 6.70 -50.28
N ASP A 60 42.39 7.61 -49.86
CA ASP A 60 42.62 8.52 -48.72
C ASP A 60 42.50 7.76 -47.39
N GLN A 61 43.61 7.23 -46.89
CA GLN A 61 43.66 6.44 -45.65
C GLN A 61 43.09 7.19 -44.41
N PRO A 62 43.35 8.49 -44.19
CA PRO A 62 42.70 9.27 -43.14
C PRO A 62 41.17 9.20 -43.09
N ALA A 63 40.50 9.04 -44.24
CA ALA A 63 39.04 8.99 -44.31
C ALA A 63 38.43 7.76 -43.59
N HIS A 64 39.23 6.71 -43.34
CA HIS A 64 38.81 5.57 -42.53
C HIS A 64 38.39 5.95 -41.11
N ALA A 65 39.16 6.84 -40.45
CA ALA A 65 38.85 7.29 -39.10
C ALA A 65 37.53 8.09 -39.06
N GLU A 66 37.25 8.85 -40.10
CA GLU A 66 36.00 9.63 -40.22
C GLU A 66 34.76 8.73 -40.37
N ILE A 67 34.88 7.61 -41.10
CA ILE A 67 33.81 6.60 -41.23
C ILE A 67 33.46 6.03 -39.85
N LEU A 68 34.48 5.62 -39.09
CA LEU A 68 34.29 5.06 -37.75
C LEU A 68 33.69 6.06 -36.78
N GLU A 69 34.14 7.32 -36.82
CA GLU A 69 33.60 8.38 -35.96
C GLU A 69 32.11 8.63 -36.23
N ARG A 70 31.69 8.54 -37.50
CA ARG A 70 30.31 8.79 -37.92
C ARG A 70 29.43 7.61 -37.54
N ASN A 71 29.92 6.38 -37.71
CA ASN A 71 29.25 5.18 -37.20
C ASN A 71 29.04 5.28 -35.67
N ALA A 72 30.10 5.64 -34.92
CA ALA A 72 30.02 5.84 -33.48
C ALA A 72 29.07 7.00 -33.07
N TRP A 73 28.91 8.02 -33.92
CA TRP A 73 27.90 9.05 -33.71
C TRP A 73 26.49 8.47 -33.84
N PHE A 74 26.21 7.68 -34.89
CA PHE A 74 24.91 7.02 -35.06
C PHE A 74 24.62 6.00 -33.95
N GLU A 75 25.63 5.28 -33.45
CA GLU A 75 25.43 4.38 -32.31
C GLU A 75 24.99 5.09 -31.03
N ARG A 76 25.46 6.33 -30.82
CA ARG A 76 25.12 7.13 -29.63
C ARG A 76 23.83 7.92 -29.79
N ASN A 77 23.49 8.36 -31.00
CA ASN A 77 22.43 9.34 -31.23
C ASN A 77 21.24 8.82 -32.04
N ALA A 78 21.43 7.77 -32.85
CA ALA A 78 20.33 7.21 -33.64
C ALA A 78 19.45 6.28 -32.78
N PRO A 79 18.13 6.30 -33.01
CA PRO A 79 17.24 5.30 -32.42
C PRO A 79 17.61 3.88 -32.88
N LEU A 80 17.09 2.86 -32.19
CA LEU A 80 17.30 1.44 -32.55
C LEU A 80 16.46 1.08 -33.80
N THR A 81 16.80 1.68 -34.94
CA THR A 81 16.03 1.65 -36.19
C THR A 81 16.92 1.30 -37.39
N ALA A 82 16.32 1.31 -38.58
CA ALA A 82 16.97 0.94 -39.85
C ALA A 82 18.24 1.76 -40.09
N SER A 83 18.22 3.09 -39.88
CA SER A 83 19.39 3.94 -40.17
C SER A 83 20.65 3.54 -39.40
N ARG A 84 20.50 3.14 -38.13
CA ARG A 84 21.60 2.67 -37.28
C ARG A 84 22.16 1.33 -37.77
N SER A 85 21.30 0.41 -38.18
CA SER A 85 21.73 -0.88 -38.74
C SER A 85 22.41 -0.72 -40.10
N THR A 86 21.91 0.20 -40.93
CA THR A 86 22.40 0.44 -42.29
C THR A 86 23.77 1.08 -42.29
N ILE A 87 24.03 2.07 -41.43
CA ILE A 87 25.36 2.68 -41.34
C ILE A 87 26.40 1.72 -40.74
N ALA A 88 26.03 0.92 -39.74
CA ALA A 88 26.91 -0.10 -39.19
C ALA A 88 27.28 -1.14 -40.26
N ALA A 89 26.30 -1.60 -41.04
CA ALA A 89 26.55 -2.54 -42.13
C ALA A 89 27.32 -1.92 -43.30
N ALA A 90 27.12 -0.63 -43.61
CA ALA A 90 27.91 0.08 -44.61
C ALA A 90 29.37 0.24 -44.17
N THR A 91 29.60 0.49 -42.87
CA THR A 91 30.93 0.56 -42.26
C THR A 91 31.65 -0.79 -42.37
N ASP A 92 30.99 -1.89 -42.00
CA ASP A 92 31.54 -3.26 -42.14
C ASP A 92 31.90 -3.57 -43.60
N HIS A 93 31.06 -3.19 -44.57
CA HIS A 93 31.38 -3.38 -45.98
C HIS A 93 32.61 -2.58 -46.43
N ALA A 94 32.78 -1.36 -45.93
CA ALA A 94 33.94 -0.53 -46.24
C ALA A 94 35.24 -1.08 -45.65
N GLU A 95 35.22 -1.57 -44.41
CA GLU A 95 36.38 -2.21 -43.75
C GLU A 95 36.88 -3.45 -44.51
N HIS A 96 35.95 -4.19 -45.13
CA HIS A 96 36.25 -5.36 -45.95
C HIS A 96 36.58 -5.01 -47.43
N GLY A 97 36.78 -3.73 -47.76
CA GLY A 97 37.08 -3.28 -49.13
C GLY A 97 35.93 -3.43 -50.13
N ARG A 98 34.71 -3.73 -49.67
CA ARG A 98 33.51 -3.90 -50.50
C ARG A 98 32.80 -2.57 -50.75
N PHE A 99 33.54 -1.59 -51.29
CA PHE A 99 33.04 -0.22 -51.51
C PHE A 99 31.75 -0.10 -52.32
N PRO A 100 31.50 -0.92 -53.38
CA PRO A 100 30.23 -0.87 -54.10
C PRO A 100 29.02 -1.19 -53.20
N ALA A 101 29.14 -2.20 -52.34
CA ALA A 101 28.09 -2.59 -51.40
C ALA A 101 27.91 -1.55 -50.27
N ALA A 102 29.02 -0.97 -49.80
CA ALA A 102 28.97 0.13 -48.83
C ALA A 102 28.24 1.36 -49.38
N ARG A 103 28.51 1.73 -50.64
CA ARG A 103 27.86 2.87 -51.31
C ARG A 103 26.37 2.64 -51.56
N GLU A 104 25.98 1.42 -51.94
CA GLU A 104 24.56 1.05 -52.10
C GLU A 104 23.78 1.20 -50.77
N ARG A 105 24.36 0.75 -49.66
CA ARG A 105 23.78 0.90 -48.31
C ARG A 105 23.74 2.37 -47.88
N ALA A 106 24.82 3.12 -48.08
CA ALA A 106 24.87 4.55 -47.77
C ALA A 106 23.82 5.35 -48.57
N GLY A 107 23.54 4.95 -49.82
CA GLY A 107 22.49 5.57 -50.65
C GLY A 107 21.07 5.42 -50.07
N ARG A 108 20.81 4.38 -49.26
CA ARG A 108 19.52 4.18 -48.58
C ARG A 108 19.38 5.01 -47.30
N LEU A 109 20.50 5.38 -46.69
CA LEU A 109 20.57 6.03 -45.37
C LEU A 109 19.75 7.33 -45.32
N ALA A 110 19.74 8.13 -46.38
CA ALA A 110 18.97 9.38 -46.45
C ALA A 110 17.43 9.18 -46.46
N ALA A 111 16.94 8.05 -47.00
CA ALA A 111 15.53 7.72 -46.96
C ALA A 111 15.13 7.19 -45.57
N GLU A 112 15.97 6.33 -44.98
CA GLU A 112 15.76 5.77 -43.65
C GLU A 112 15.83 6.84 -42.56
N ILE A 113 16.78 7.78 -42.63
CA ILE A 113 16.86 8.92 -41.70
C ILE A 113 15.58 9.77 -41.76
N ARG A 114 15.04 10.04 -42.95
CA ARG A 114 13.78 10.80 -43.08
C ARG A 114 12.62 10.05 -42.43
N GLN A 115 12.55 8.74 -42.62
CA GLN A 115 11.52 7.90 -41.99
C GLN A 115 11.66 7.90 -40.47
N ASP A 116 12.89 7.80 -39.95
CA ASP A 116 13.17 7.83 -38.52
C ASP A 116 12.87 9.20 -37.91
N GLN A 117 13.21 10.30 -38.60
CA GLN A 117 12.85 11.66 -38.19
C GLN A 117 11.33 11.86 -38.15
N GLN A 118 10.60 11.40 -39.18
CA GLN A 118 9.13 11.46 -39.19
C GLN A 118 8.51 10.68 -38.04
N LYS A 119 9.05 9.50 -37.73
CA LYS A 119 8.60 8.70 -36.60
C LYS A 119 8.84 9.41 -35.27
N LEU A 120 10.03 9.98 -35.08
CA LEU A 120 10.35 10.76 -33.87
C LEU A 120 9.44 11.99 -33.71
N ASP A 121 9.13 12.69 -34.79
CA ASP A 121 8.19 13.82 -34.77
C ASP A 121 6.75 13.36 -34.43
N GLN A 122 6.31 12.20 -34.93
CA GLN A 122 5.01 11.60 -34.59
C GLN A 122 4.93 11.16 -33.12
N ASP A 123 5.97 10.50 -32.63
CA ASP A 123 6.07 10.05 -31.24
C ASP A 123 6.05 11.26 -30.30
N LEU A 124 6.85 12.30 -30.58
CA LEU A 124 6.87 13.56 -29.83
C LEU A 124 5.51 14.27 -29.86
N GLY A 125 4.82 14.32 -31.01
CA GLY A 125 3.50 14.92 -31.13
C GLY A 125 2.46 14.19 -30.27
N THR A 126 2.51 12.87 -30.26
CA THR A 126 1.61 12.01 -29.48
C THR A 126 1.87 12.17 -27.98
N SER A 127 3.13 12.10 -27.55
CA SER A 127 3.51 12.22 -26.14
C SER A 127 3.29 13.63 -25.60
N SER A 128 3.58 14.68 -26.39
CA SER A 128 3.32 16.09 -26.02
C SER A 128 1.84 16.37 -25.85
N THR A 129 1.00 15.87 -26.77
CA THR A 129 -0.46 16.03 -26.69
C THR A 129 -1.01 15.32 -25.46
N ALA A 130 -0.57 14.08 -25.21
CA ALA A 130 -0.95 13.34 -24.02
C ALA A 130 -0.49 14.05 -22.73
N ALA A 131 0.73 14.59 -22.70
CA ALA A 131 1.27 15.35 -21.57
C ALA A 131 0.40 16.57 -21.25
N LEU A 132 -0.01 17.32 -22.29
CA LEU A 132 -0.87 18.48 -22.14
C LEU A 132 -2.23 18.10 -21.53
N TRP A 133 -2.91 17.08 -22.08
CA TRP A 133 -4.22 16.64 -21.58
C TRP A 133 -4.15 16.16 -20.13
N TRP A 134 -3.13 15.39 -19.78
CA TRP A 134 -2.95 14.93 -18.40
C TRP A 134 -2.55 16.08 -17.45
N ALA A 135 -1.76 17.05 -17.91
CA ALA A 135 -1.43 18.24 -17.12
C ALA A 135 -2.67 19.10 -16.83
N VAL A 136 -3.55 19.29 -17.84
CA VAL A 136 -4.84 19.98 -17.66
C VAL A 136 -5.73 19.23 -16.68
N ALA A 137 -5.85 17.90 -16.82
CA ALA A 137 -6.62 17.07 -15.91
C ALA A 137 -6.09 17.13 -14.47
N ALA A 138 -4.76 17.07 -14.28
CA ALA A 138 -4.13 17.21 -12.97
C ALA A 138 -4.38 18.60 -12.38
N GLY A 139 -4.22 19.67 -13.17
CA GLY A 139 -4.48 21.05 -12.79
C GLY A 139 -5.92 21.28 -12.34
N ALA A 140 -6.90 20.74 -13.09
CA ALA A 140 -8.32 20.83 -12.76
C ALA A 140 -8.66 20.18 -11.39
N LEU A 141 -7.88 19.19 -10.96
CA LEU A 141 -8.09 18.50 -9.67
C LEU A 141 -7.40 19.19 -8.48
N VAL A 142 -6.50 20.15 -8.70
CA VAL A 142 -5.78 20.85 -7.62
C VAL A 142 -6.74 21.60 -6.70
N MET A 143 -7.59 22.48 -7.26
CA MET A 143 -8.50 23.31 -6.48
C MET A 143 -9.51 22.47 -5.66
N PRO A 144 -10.25 21.50 -6.25
CA PRO A 144 -11.11 20.59 -5.48
C PRO A 144 -10.36 19.85 -4.38
N SER A 145 -9.13 19.39 -4.65
CA SER A 145 -8.32 18.66 -3.67
C SER A 145 -7.90 19.53 -2.49
N LEU A 146 -7.46 20.77 -2.74
CA LEU A 146 -7.10 21.74 -1.71
C LEU A 146 -8.31 22.15 -0.89
N TRP A 147 -9.45 22.43 -1.54
CA TRP A 147 -10.70 22.76 -0.85
C TRP A 147 -11.18 21.61 0.04
N LEU A 148 -11.19 20.37 -0.46
CA LEU A 148 -11.56 19.18 0.32
C LEU A 148 -10.57 18.92 1.46
N ARG A 149 -9.28 19.17 1.26
CA ARG A 149 -8.26 19.09 2.32
C ARG A 149 -8.50 20.14 3.40
N HIS A 150 -8.77 21.38 3.03
CA HIS A 150 -9.09 22.46 3.97
C HIS A 150 -10.33 22.10 4.78
N ARG A 151 -11.42 21.71 4.11
CA ARG A 151 -12.68 21.33 4.75
C ARG A 151 -12.54 20.17 5.73
N ARG A 152 -11.75 19.14 5.38
CA ARG A 152 -11.45 18.01 6.29
C ARG A 152 -10.68 18.46 7.53
N ARG A 153 -9.68 19.33 7.36
CA ARG A 153 -8.89 19.84 8.49
C ARG A 153 -9.72 20.71 9.40
N ALA A 154 -10.55 21.60 8.85
CA ALA A 154 -11.50 22.41 9.61
C ALA A 154 -12.48 21.53 10.40
N ALA A 155 -13.03 20.47 9.79
CA ALA A 155 -13.95 19.55 10.45
C ALA A 155 -13.31 18.74 11.61
N ALA A 156 -11.99 18.58 11.61
CA ALA A 156 -11.25 17.90 12.68
C ALA A 156 -10.55 18.87 13.65
N ALA A 157 -10.66 20.18 13.46
CA ALA A 157 -9.86 21.17 14.19
C ALA A 157 -10.11 21.11 15.70
N GLU A 158 -11.38 21.13 16.11
CA GLU A 158 -11.80 21.09 17.52
C GLU A 158 -11.22 19.87 18.27
N ILE A 159 -11.37 18.67 17.70
CA ILE A 159 -10.84 17.46 18.35
C ILE A 159 -9.33 17.35 18.25
N VAL A 160 -8.72 17.86 17.18
CA VAL A 160 -7.27 17.92 17.08
C VAL A 160 -6.72 18.83 18.17
N GLU A 161 -7.37 19.94 18.46
CA GLU A 161 -6.99 20.85 19.52
C GLU A 161 -7.11 20.20 20.91
N ALA A 162 -8.22 19.48 21.17
CA ALA A 162 -8.39 18.73 22.41
C ALA A 162 -7.32 17.63 22.61
N VAL A 163 -6.93 16.95 21.54
CA VAL A 163 -6.01 15.80 21.61
C VAL A 163 -4.53 16.20 21.54
N ARG A 164 -4.21 17.32 20.87
CA ARG A 164 -2.82 17.74 20.58
C ARG A 164 -1.90 17.80 21.81
N PRO A 165 -2.33 18.28 23.00
CA PRO A 165 -1.48 18.30 24.20
C PRO A 165 -1.02 16.90 24.63
N PHE A 166 -1.82 15.89 24.34
CA PHE A 166 -1.62 14.51 24.78
C PHE A 166 -0.92 13.63 23.72
N VAL A 167 -0.44 14.23 22.62
CA VAL A 167 0.25 13.48 21.55
C VAL A 167 1.73 13.83 21.56
N PRO A 168 2.63 12.83 21.72
CA PRO A 168 4.06 13.08 21.74
C PRO A 168 4.51 13.67 20.39
N HIS A 169 5.42 14.64 20.45
CA HIS A 169 5.98 15.23 19.25
C HIS A 169 6.78 14.18 18.47
N GLN A 170 6.52 14.08 17.16
CA GLN A 170 7.22 13.18 16.28
C GLN A 170 7.94 13.99 15.19
N PRO A 171 9.20 13.68 14.90
CA PRO A 171 9.91 14.35 13.81
C PRO A 171 9.20 14.10 12.48
N TRP A 172 9.13 15.13 11.64
CA TRP A 172 8.46 15.05 10.34
C TRP A 172 9.08 13.99 9.40
N TRP A 173 10.39 13.72 9.53
CA TRP A 173 11.14 12.74 8.74
C TRP A 173 10.92 11.30 9.21
N ARG A 174 10.51 11.07 10.47
CA ARG A 174 10.40 9.72 11.06
C ARG A 174 9.48 8.84 10.22
N ARG A 175 8.29 9.36 9.93
CA ARG A 175 7.26 8.59 9.22
C ARG A 175 7.63 8.26 7.77
N PRO A 176 8.08 9.17 6.90
CA PRO A 176 8.48 8.81 5.53
C PRO A 176 9.65 7.81 5.51
N VAL A 177 10.62 7.93 6.42
CA VAL A 177 11.73 6.96 6.54
C VAL A 177 11.19 5.58 6.91
N PHE A 178 10.41 5.46 7.99
CA PHE A 178 9.91 4.15 8.40
C PHE A 178 8.86 3.56 7.45
N LEU A 179 8.14 4.38 6.69
CA LEU A 179 7.30 3.89 5.58
C LEU A 179 8.13 3.24 4.48
N THR A 180 9.28 3.82 4.16
CA THR A 180 10.22 3.27 3.18
C THR A 180 10.82 1.95 3.66
N VAL A 181 11.25 1.91 4.93
CA VAL A 181 11.75 0.68 5.55
C VAL A 181 10.65 -0.40 5.61
N SER A 182 9.41 -0.04 5.95
CA SER A 182 8.29 -0.98 5.91
C SER A 182 8.01 -1.49 4.50
N ALA A 183 8.10 -0.64 3.47
CA ALA A 183 7.93 -1.05 2.08
C ALA A 183 8.97 -2.10 1.66
N ALA A 184 10.24 -1.87 1.99
CA ALA A 184 11.31 -2.85 1.78
C ALA A 184 11.06 -4.15 2.55
N GLY A 185 10.62 -4.05 3.82
CA GLY A 185 10.24 -5.21 4.64
C GLY A 185 9.12 -6.05 4.03
N TYR A 186 8.08 -5.40 3.47
CA TYR A 186 7.01 -6.08 2.74
C TYR A 186 7.52 -6.74 1.45
N GLY A 187 8.45 -6.10 0.74
CA GLY A 187 9.10 -6.68 -0.45
C GLY A 187 9.87 -7.96 -0.13
N LEU A 188 10.71 -7.93 0.92
CA LEU A 188 11.45 -9.11 1.40
C LEU A 188 10.49 -10.22 1.84
N PHE A 189 9.47 -9.88 2.62
CA PHE A 189 8.48 -10.85 3.09
C PHE A 189 7.73 -11.53 1.93
N ALA A 190 7.31 -10.76 0.92
CA ALA A 190 6.67 -11.29 -0.27
C ALA A 190 7.63 -12.14 -1.12
N ALA A 191 8.87 -11.71 -1.32
CA ALA A 191 9.88 -12.44 -2.07
C ALA A 191 10.21 -13.80 -1.42
N GLY A 192 10.41 -13.83 -0.10
CA GLY A 192 10.63 -15.07 0.65
C GLY A 192 9.43 -16.02 0.55
N SER A 193 8.20 -15.49 0.71
CA SER A 193 6.96 -16.27 0.57
C SER A 193 6.79 -16.85 -0.83
N ILE A 194 7.05 -16.07 -1.87
CA ILE A 194 7.00 -16.52 -3.27
C ILE A 194 8.05 -17.62 -3.49
N GLY A 195 9.29 -17.41 -3.05
CA GLY A 195 10.39 -18.38 -3.16
C GLY A 195 10.04 -19.74 -2.56
N ILE A 196 9.51 -19.75 -1.33
CA ILE A 196 9.03 -20.98 -0.68
C ILE A 196 7.89 -21.63 -1.49
N SER A 197 6.91 -20.84 -1.93
CA SER A 197 5.75 -21.36 -2.68
C SER A 197 6.09 -21.89 -4.09
N THR A 198 7.16 -21.39 -4.70
CA THR A 198 7.66 -21.87 -6.00
C THR A 198 8.41 -23.19 -5.84
N LEU A 199 9.10 -23.38 -4.70
CA LEU A 199 9.81 -24.62 -4.38
C LEU A 199 8.84 -25.77 -4.11
N GLU A 200 7.72 -25.52 -3.40
CA GLU A 200 6.66 -26.52 -3.21
C GLU A 200 6.01 -26.96 -4.53
N ARG A 201 5.90 -26.04 -5.51
CA ARG A 201 5.36 -26.35 -6.85
C ARG A 201 6.38 -27.10 -7.71
N GLY A 202 7.67 -26.74 -7.62
CA GLY A 202 8.77 -27.42 -8.30
C GLY A 202 8.95 -28.87 -7.84
N HIS A 203 8.79 -29.14 -6.54
CA HIS A 203 8.90 -30.49 -5.97
C HIS A 203 7.88 -31.47 -6.56
N ARG A 204 6.68 -31.00 -6.94
CA ARG A 204 5.66 -31.81 -7.63
C ARG A 204 6.02 -32.15 -9.08
N LEU A 205 6.83 -31.32 -9.74
CA LEU A 205 7.30 -31.53 -11.10
C LEU A 205 8.52 -32.46 -11.16
N THR A 206 9.40 -32.42 -10.15
CA THR A 206 10.59 -33.28 -10.08
C THR A 206 10.24 -34.76 -9.84
N LEU A 207 9.12 -35.05 -9.17
CA LEU A 207 8.61 -36.42 -8.98
C LEU A 207 8.13 -37.10 -10.28
N GLY A 208 8.04 -36.37 -11.41
CA GLY A 208 7.61 -36.90 -12.71
C GLY A 208 8.73 -37.10 -13.74
N VAL A 209 9.99 -36.79 -13.41
CA VAL A 209 11.14 -36.94 -14.33
C VAL A 209 11.91 -38.22 -13.97
N PRO A 210 12.19 -39.13 -14.93
CA PRO A 210 12.94 -40.36 -14.64
C PRO A 210 14.34 -40.02 -14.10
N ALA A 211 14.73 -40.70 -13.03
CA ALA A 211 15.96 -40.45 -12.30
C ALA A 211 17.21 -40.83 -13.13
N TYR A 212 17.79 -39.86 -13.83
CA TYR A 212 19.13 -40.02 -14.39
C TYR A 212 20.15 -39.89 -13.24
N SER A 213 20.54 -41.03 -12.66
CA SER A 213 21.53 -41.23 -11.58
C SER A 213 21.12 -40.78 -10.15
N MET A 214 21.45 -41.63 -9.16
CA MET A 214 21.26 -41.38 -7.72
C MET A 214 21.98 -40.12 -7.24
N LEU A 215 23.16 -39.82 -7.82
CA LEU A 215 23.95 -38.63 -7.51
C LEU A 215 23.25 -37.33 -7.93
N GLY A 216 22.59 -37.32 -9.10
CA GLY A 216 21.82 -36.17 -9.56
C GLY A 216 20.62 -35.86 -8.66
N SER A 217 19.98 -36.89 -8.09
CA SER A 217 18.86 -36.72 -7.17
C SER A 217 19.29 -36.11 -5.82
N LEU A 218 20.44 -36.52 -5.28
CA LEU A 218 21.01 -35.96 -4.05
C LEU A 218 21.44 -34.50 -4.21
N LEU A 219 22.08 -34.14 -5.34
CA LEU A 219 22.45 -32.77 -5.66
C LEU A 219 21.21 -31.86 -5.81
N ALA A 220 20.16 -32.35 -6.48
CA ALA A 220 18.90 -31.62 -6.62
C ALA A 220 18.22 -31.35 -5.27
N LEU A 221 18.21 -32.33 -4.36
CA LEU A 221 17.72 -32.14 -2.99
C LEU A 221 18.55 -31.11 -2.22
N GLY A 222 19.87 -31.12 -2.36
CA GLY A 222 20.77 -30.15 -1.73
C GLY A 222 20.50 -28.72 -2.20
N ILE A 223 20.35 -28.51 -3.51
CA ILE A 223 19.99 -27.21 -4.09
C ILE A 223 18.61 -26.77 -3.61
N GLN A 224 17.62 -27.65 -3.59
CA GLN A 224 16.28 -27.35 -3.07
C GLN A 224 16.31 -26.96 -1.59
N GLY A 225 17.07 -27.68 -0.77
CA GLY A 225 17.25 -27.36 0.66
C GLY A 225 17.88 -25.99 0.87
N LEU A 226 18.92 -25.64 0.10
CA LEU A 226 19.56 -24.33 0.16
C LEU A 226 18.62 -23.20 -0.27
N LEU A 227 17.83 -23.41 -1.33
CA LEU A 227 16.84 -22.43 -1.79
C LEU A 227 15.70 -22.24 -0.77
N LEU A 228 15.26 -23.31 -0.10
CA LEU A 228 14.26 -23.24 0.97
C LEU A 228 14.80 -22.45 2.17
N LEU A 229 16.04 -22.74 2.59
CA LEU A 229 16.71 -22.01 3.66
C LEU A 229 16.87 -20.53 3.32
N GLY A 230 17.31 -20.22 2.09
CA GLY A 230 17.41 -18.84 1.60
C GLY A 230 16.06 -18.12 1.60
N GLY A 231 15.00 -18.77 1.12
CA GLY A 231 13.63 -18.24 1.15
C GLY A 231 13.14 -17.97 2.57
N LEU A 232 13.43 -18.86 3.52
CA LEU A 232 13.07 -18.71 4.93
C LEU A 232 13.82 -17.55 5.61
N LEU A 233 15.13 -17.41 5.33
CA LEU A 233 15.94 -16.31 5.84
C LEU A 233 15.45 -14.95 5.32
N VAL A 234 15.12 -14.85 4.03
CA VAL A 234 14.56 -13.63 3.42
C VAL A 234 13.20 -13.29 4.01
N LEU A 235 12.34 -14.29 4.20
CA LEU A 235 11.04 -14.13 4.87
C LEU A 235 11.21 -13.62 6.30
N TRP A 236 12.14 -14.21 7.05
CA TRP A 236 12.42 -13.84 8.44
C TRP A 236 13.00 -12.43 8.57
N ALA A 237 13.93 -12.05 7.68
CA ALA A 237 14.45 -10.69 7.60
C ALA A 237 13.33 -9.67 7.29
N GLY A 238 12.43 -10.00 6.36
CA GLY A 238 11.24 -9.21 6.07
C GLY A 238 10.34 -9.05 7.31
N PHE A 239 10.07 -10.15 8.01
CA PHE A 239 9.27 -10.16 9.25
C PHE A 239 9.88 -9.27 10.35
N LEU A 240 11.18 -9.40 10.64
CA LEU A 240 11.86 -8.57 11.64
C LEU A 240 11.85 -7.09 11.26
N THR A 241 12.09 -6.79 9.98
CA THR A 241 12.05 -5.42 9.45
C THR A 241 10.67 -4.81 9.63
N LEU A 242 9.60 -5.56 9.38
CA LEU A 242 8.22 -5.11 9.59
C LEU A 242 7.89 -4.93 11.08
N ARG A 243 8.32 -5.86 11.94
CA ARG A 243 8.14 -5.76 13.40
C ARG A 243 8.83 -4.51 13.97
N TYR A 244 9.99 -4.15 13.43
CA TYR A 244 10.73 -2.96 13.84
C TYR A 244 10.15 -1.66 13.27
N SER A 245 9.83 -1.62 11.97
CA SER A 245 9.49 -0.39 11.26
C SER A 245 8.04 0.03 11.43
N ARG A 246 7.07 -0.91 11.46
CA ARG A 246 5.64 -0.58 11.43
C ARG A 246 5.19 0.26 12.64
N PRO A 247 5.55 -0.06 13.90
CA PRO A 247 5.18 0.79 15.04
C PRO A 247 5.74 2.21 14.92
N ARG A 248 6.90 2.36 14.29
CA ARG A 248 7.56 3.66 14.08
C ARG A 248 6.96 4.46 12.92
N ALA A 249 6.28 3.79 11.98
CA ALA A 249 5.52 4.40 10.89
C ALA A 249 4.06 4.72 11.27
N ALA A 250 3.61 4.30 12.47
CA ALA A 250 2.24 4.53 12.94
C ALA A 250 1.94 6.04 13.09
N ARG A 251 0.69 6.41 12.82
CA ARG A 251 0.24 7.80 12.99
C ARG A 251 -0.12 8.05 14.46
N GLY A 252 0.34 9.17 15.02
CA GLY A 252 -0.25 9.70 16.27
C GLY A 252 -1.70 10.15 16.08
N ALA A 253 -2.45 10.30 17.18
CA ALA A 253 -3.88 10.62 17.14
C ALA A 253 -4.20 11.88 16.31
N THR A 254 -3.47 12.97 16.50
CA THR A 254 -3.60 14.20 15.70
C THR A 254 -3.44 13.97 14.20
N GLN A 255 -2.44 13.18 13.79
CA GLN A 255 -2.21 12.88 12.38
C GLN A 255 -3.32 12.00 11.79
N ALA A 256 -3.85 11.06 12.58
CA ALA A 256 -4.95 10.19 12.17
C ALA A 256 -6.25 10.98 11.97
N LEU A 257 -6.57 11.88 12.90
CA LEU A 257 -7.73 12.78 12.83
C LEU A 257 -7.66 13.69 11.60
N LEU A 258 -6.54 14.38 11.38
CA LEU A 258 -6.35 15.26 10.21
C LEU A 258 -6.37 14.52 8.87
N ALA A 259 -5.94 13.25 8.84
CA ALA A 259 -5.93 12.44 7.63
C ALA A 259 -7.31 11.88 7.24
N ASP A 260 -8.28 11.89 8.17
CA ASP A 260 -9.63 11.39 7.94
C ASP A 260 -10.66 12.52 7.82
N GLY A 261 -10.68 13.43 8.81
CA GLY A 261 -11.61 14.57 8.85
C GLY A 261 -13.03 14.23 9.33
N ARG A 262 -13.35 12.96 9.58
CA ARG A 262 -14.59 12.55 10.27
C ARG A 262 -14.39 12.61 11.79
N ARG A 263 -15.50 12.72 12.53
CA ARG A 263 -15.51 12.51 13.99
C ARG A 263 -14.93 11.13 14.33
N PRO A 264 -14.14 10.97 15.39
CA PRO A 264 -13.47 9.71 15.65
C PRO A 264 -14.37 8.65 16.28
N VAL A 265 -13.82 7.45 16.26
CA VAL A 265 -14.20 6.35 17.14
C VAL A 265 -13.24 6.39 18.33
N LEU A 266 -13.76 6.58 19.53
CA LEU A 266 -12.98 6.42 20.75
C LEU A 266 -12.96 4.93 21.10
N TYR A 267 -11.78 4.36 21.19
CA TYR A 267 -11.56 2.98 21.60
C TYR A 267 -10.92 2.95 22.99
N LEU A 268 -11.63 2.39 23.96
CA LEU A 268 -11.19 2.24 25.35
C LEU A 268 -11.07 0.76 25.71
N ARG A 269 -10.11 0.44 26.56
CA ARG A 269 -9.84 -0.93 27.03
C ARG A 269 -9.01 -0.88 28.31
N SER A 270 -9.07 -1.95 29.08
CA SER A 270 -8.17 -2.13 30.22
C SER A 270 -6.71 -2.24 29.76
N PHE A 271 -5.80 -1.56 30.46
CA PHE A 271 -4.36 -1.70 30.23
C PHE A 271 -3.82 -3.10 30.57
N ALA A 272 -4.54 -3.88 31.37
CA ALA A 272 -4.19 -5.28 31.64
C ALA A 272 -4.29 -6.15 30.37
N ASP A 273 -5.14 -5.76 29.42
CA ASP A 273 -5.35 -6.49 28.17
C ASP A 273 -4.39 -6.03 27.06
N ASP A 274 -3.42 -5.17 27.37
CA ASP A 274 -2.50 -4.61 26.37
C ASP A 274 -1.67 -5.68 25.67
N ASP A 275 -1.15 -6.64 26.42
CA ASP A 275 -0.25 -7.68 25.91
C ASP A 275 -1.00 -8.76 25.15
N ILE A 276 -2.20 -9.11 25.62
CA ILE A 276 -3.09 -9.99 24.88
C ILE A 276 -3.40 -9.30 23.52
N ALA A 277 -3.68 -7.99 23.47
CA ALA A 277 -4.12 -7.33 22.22
C ALA A 277 -3.03 -7.14 21.18
N ALA A 278 -1.78 -7.15 21.65
CA ALA A 278 -0.59 -7.15 20.82
C ALA A 278 -0.29 -8.53 20.22
N GLN A 279 -0.96 -9.61 20.68
CA GLN A 279 -0.81 -10.93 20.08
C GLN A 279 -1.26 -10.93 18.62
N VAL A 280 -0.65 -11.80 17.85
CA VAL A 280 -0.95 -12.04 16.44
C VAL A 280 -1.76 -13.33 16.38
N ASP A 281 -2.74 -13.38 15.49
CA ASP A 281 -3.57 -14.58 15.30
C ASP A 281 -2.76 -15.69 14.61
N ASP A 282 -2.59 -16.82 15.30
CA ASP A 282 -1.83 -18.00 14.86
C ASP A 282 -2.59 -18.88 13.85
N ALA A 283 -3.90 -18.63 13.64
CA ALA A 283 -4.74 -19.43 12.75
C ALA A 283 -4.36 -19.31 11.26
N VAL A 284 -3.54 -18.31 10.90
CA VAL A 284 -2.99 -18.16 9.55
C VAL A 284 -1.45 -18.16 9.65
N PRO A 285 -0.77 -19.17 9.08
CA PRO A 285 0.69 -19.11 9.02
C PRO A 285 1.08 -17.85 8.25
N LEU A 286 1.85 -16.97 8.90
CA LEU A 286 2.34 -15.68 8.40
C LEU A 286 1.42 -14.45 8.59
N ASN A 287 0.53 -14.44 9.60
CA ASN A 287 -0.10 -13.19 10.02
C ASN A 287 0.94 -12.26 10.69
N ILE A 288 0.91 -10.98 10.36
CA ILE A 288 1.79 -9.95 10.94
C ILE A 288 0.99 -8.83 11.62
N HIS A 289 -0.33 -8.99 11.69
CA HIS A 289 -1.25 -7.99 12.23
C HIS A 289 -1.77 -8.45 13.59
N SER A 290 -1.64 -7.60 14.60
CA SER A 290 -2.19 -7.90 15.92
C SER A 290 -3.72 -7.92 15.89
N TRP A 291 -4.34 -8.53 16.91
CA TRP A 291 -5.79 -8.50 17.07
C TRP A 291 -6.33 -7.07 17.15
N GLU A 292 -5.62 -6.16 17.83
CA GLU A 292 -5.97 -4.74 17.87
C GLU A 292 -5.94 -4.10 16.48
N GLU A 293 -4.93 -4.36 15.65
CA GLU A 293 -4.85 -3.82 14.28
C GLU A 293 -6.01 -4.28 13.41
N GLN A 294 -6.41 -5.54 13.55
CA GLN A 294 -7.52 -6.12 12.84
C GLN A 294 -8.86 -5.49 13.25
N LEU A 295 -9.08 -5.36 14.56
CA LEU A 295 -10.24 -4.68 15.13
C LEU A 295 -10.31 -3.22 14.67
N VAL A 296 -9.20 -2.49 14.78
CA VAL A 296 -9.12 -1.08 14.40
C VAL A 296 -9.37 -0.90 12.91
N SER A 297 -8.87 -1.81 12.06
CA SER A 297 -9.17 -1.83 10.63
C SER A 297 -10.69 -1.88 10.38
N ALA A 298 -11.43 -2.69 11.14
CA ALA A 298 -12.88 -2.73 11.08
C ALA A 298 -13.52 -1.41 11.53
N LEU A 299 -13.05 -0.85 12.65
CA LEU A 299 -13.56 0.40 13.22
C LEU A 299 -13.29 1.64 12.34
N THR A 300 -12.24 1.62 11.50
CA THR A 300 -11.95 2.73 10.57
C THR A 300 -13.09 3.03 9.60
N ALA A 301 -13.97 2.05 9.37
CA ALA A 301 -15.16 2.24 8.56
C ALA A 301 -16.09 3.33 9.13
N PHE A 302 -16.15 3.48 10.46
CA PHE A 302 -16.94 4.49 11.15
C PHE A 302 -16.23 5.85 11.15
N GLY A 303 -14.96 5.91 11.57
CA GLY A 303 -14.17 7.14 11.65
C GLY A 303 -12.68 6.86 11.93
N PRO A 304 -11.84 7.90 12.05
CA PRO A 304 -10.49 7.70 12.59
C PRO A 304 -10.58 7.13 14.01
N VAL A 305 -9.81 6.09 14.32
CA VAL A 305 -9.86 5.43 15.64
C VAL A 305 -8.76 6.02 16.51
N ILE A 306 -9.14 6.53 17.68
CA ILE A 306 -8.24 7.03 18.70
C ILE A 306 -8.40 6.21 19.98
N ALA A 307 -7.31 6.04 20.72
CA ALA A 307 -7.32 5.33 22.00
C ALA A 307 -6.44 6.05 23.02
N VAL A 308 -6.76 5.83 24.30
CA VAL A 308 -5.90 6.28 25.40
C VAL A 308 -4.81 5.24 25.62
N GLY A 309 -3.55 5.65 25.51
CA GLY A 309 -2.39 4.80 25.73
C GLY A 309 -1.92 4.80 27.19
N LYS A 310 -1.21 3.73 27.59
CA LYS A 310 -0.59 3.65 28.91
C LYS A 310 0.48 4.74 29.06
N PRO A 311 0.45 5.56 30.13
CA PRO A 311 1.49 6.58 30.37
C PRO A 311 2.89 5.96 30.41
N GLY A 312 3.87 6.60 29.75
CA GLY A 312 5.26 6.14 29.71
C GLY A 312 5.57 5.04 28.68
N GLU A 313 4.62 4.71 27.79
CA GLU A 313 4.86 3.77 26.70
C GLU A 313 5.93 4.32 25.71
N PRO A 314 7.04 3.58 25.44
CA PRO A 314 8.17 4.11 24.66
C PRO A 314 7.86 4.29 23.16
N LEU A 315 6.93 3.49 22.62
CA LEU A 315 6.54 3.46 21.22
C LEU A 315 5.02 3.21 21.12
N PRO A 316 4.28 3.93 20.26
CA PRO A 316 2.88 3.63 20.06
C PRO A 316 2.71 2.19 19.56
N ARG A 317 1.92 1.38 20.28
CA ARG A 317 1.48 0.07 19.77
C ARG A 317 0.72 0.24 18.45
N LEU A 318 0.84 -0.77 17.61
CA LEU A 318 0.12 -0.84 16.34
C LEU A 318 -1.39 -1.04 16.59
N GLY A 319 -2.22 -0.36 15.79
CA GLY A 319 -3.68 -0.38 15.96
C GLY A 319 -4.24 1.03 16.02
N ALA A 320 -4.90 1.37 17.13
CA ALA A 320 -5.56 2.66 17.32
C ALA A 320 -4.52 3.77 17.48
N ALA A 321 -4.84 4.97 16.99
CA ALA A 321 -3.93 6.10 17.13
C ALA A 321 -3.96 6.63 18.57
N ARG A 322 -2.84 6.57 19.28
CA ARG A 322 -2.80 6.84 20.73
C ARG A 322 -2.63 8.31 21.08
N CYS A 323 -3.29 8.72 22.16
CA CYS A 323 -2.98 9.89 22.97
C CYS A 323 -2.75 9.44 24.42
N TYR A 324 -1.91 10.17 25.15
CA TYR A 324 -1.47 9.81 26.49
C TYR A 324 -1.94 10.90 27.45
N LEU A 325 -3.01 10.57 28.19
CA LEU A 325 -3.60 11.50 29.15
C LEU A 325 -2.72 11.63 30.40
N PRO A 326 -2.74 12.79 31.08
CA PRO A 326 -2.09 12.97 32.37
C PRO A 326 -2.64 11.99 33.41
N ARG A 327 -1.86 11.68 34.45
CA ARG A 327 -2.34 10.81 35.54
C ARG A 327 -3.42 11.49 36.39
N ASP A 328 -3.29 12.79 36.56
CA ASP A 328 -4.26 13.64 37.22
C ASP A 328 -5.24 14.18 36.16
N ASP A 329 -6.53 14.26 36.47
CA ASP A 329 -7.58 14.79 35.59
C ASP A 329 -7.87 14.02 34.28
N TRP A 330 -7.37 12.78 34.14
CA TRP A 330 -7.66 11.94 32.97
C TRP A 330 -9.16 11.73 32.72
N GLN A 331 -9.96 11.70 33.78
CA GLN A 331 -11.40 11.50 33.73
C GLN A 331 -12.12 12.62 32.96
N THR A 332 -11.74 13.87 33.19
CA THR A 332 -12.29 15.03 32.49
C THR A 332 -11.99 14.95 31.00
N GLU A 333 -10.75 14.60 30.65
CA GLU A 333 -10.36 14.45 29.25
C GLU A 333 -11.05 13.26 28.57
N VAL A 334 -11.24 12.13 29.26
CA VAL A 334 -12.01 11.00 28.71
C VAL A 334 -13.45 11.41 28.40
N ARG A 335 -14.13 12.13 29.29
CA ARG A 335 -15.49 12.65 29.03
C ARG A 335 -15.52 13.56 27.80
N ARG A 336 -14.56 14.49 27.71
CA ARG A 336 -14.42 15.36 26.54
C ARG A 336 -14.23 14.58 25.24
N LEU A 337 -13.43 13.50 25.27
CA LEU A 337 -13.26 12.61 24.13
C LEU A 337 -14.53 11.84 23.77
N MET A 338 -15.33 11.40 24.75
CA MET A 338 -16.63 10.76 24.52
C MET A 338 -17.60 11.70 23.78
N ASP A 339 -17.65 12.97 24.18
CA ASP A 339 -18.54 13.98 23.57
C ASP A 339 -18.20 14.22 22.10
N LEU A 340 -16.91 14.45 21.81
CA LEU A 340 -16.42 14.74 20.48
C LEU A 340 -16.43 13.51 19.55
N SER A 341 -16.54 12.31 20.12
CA SER A 341 -16.59 11.05 19.37
C SER A 341 -17.99 10.75 18.84
N GLN A 342 -18.05 10.17 17.64
CA GLN A 342 -19.31 9.71 17.05
C GLN A 342 -19.66 8.27 17.44
N LEU A 343 -18.68 7.52 17.93
CA LEU A 343 -18.81 6.13 18.38
C LEU A 343 -17.80 5.90 19.49
N ILE A 344 -18.22 5.21 20.54
CA ILE A 344 -17.42 4.83 21.69
C ILE A 344 -17.45 3.31 21.74
N VAL A 345 -16.27 2.71 21.66
CA VAL A 345 -16.08 1.26 21.64
C VAL A 345 -15.27 0.90 22.86
N LEU A 346 -15.86 0.17 23.80
CA LEU A 346 -15.14 -0.33 24.97
C LEU A 346 -14.94 -1.82 24.83
N ARG A 347 -13.69 -2.28 24.91
CA ARG A 347 -13.42 -3.70 25.15
C ARG A 347 -13.51 -3.94 26.65
N LEU A 348 -14.47 -4.75 27.06
CA LEU A 348 -14.68 -5.04 28.47
C LEU A 348 -13.57 -5.94 29.01
N GLY A 349 -13.21 -5.66 30.25
CA GLY A 349 -12.21 -6.38 31.04
C GLY A 349 -12.45 -6.09 32.53
N THR A 350 -11.54 -6.53 33.38
CA THR A 350 -11.74 -6.50 34.85
C THR A 350 -11.24 -5.22 35.53
N GLY A 351 -10.66 -4.27 34.79
CA GLY A 351 -10.05 -3.08 35.38
C GLY A 351 -11.06 -2.03 35.87
N GLU A 352 -10.91 -1.56 37.11
CA GLU A 352 -11.81 -0.56 37.73
C GLU A 352 -11.94 0.75 36.93
N GLY A 353 -10.82 1.26 36.39
CA GLY A 353 -10.84 2.48 35.58
C GLY A 353 -11.73 2.35 34.34
N LEU A 354 -11.78 1.16 33.73
CA LEU A 354 -12.62 0.87 32.57
C LEU A 354 -14.11 0.85 32.95
N TRP A 355 -14.46 0.32 34.13
CA TRP A 355 -15.85 0.30 34.58
C TRP A 355 -16.38 1.69 34.89
N TRP A 356 -15.54 2.56 35.45
CA TRP A 356 -15.85 3.99 35.50
C TRP A 356 -16.13 4.56 34.09
N GLU A 357 -15.34 4.21 33.07
CA GLU A 357 -15.59 4.65 31.69
C GLU A 357 -16.92 4.11 31.12
N VAL A 358 -17.28 2.86 31.45
CA VAL A 358 -18.58 2.25 31.08
C VAL A 358 -19.74 3.03 31.71
N GLU A 359 -19.66 3.30 33.01
CA GLU A 359 -20.68 4.08 33.74
C GLU A 359 -20.82 5.49 33.17
N GLN A 360 -19.70 6.19 32.94
CA GLN A 360 -19.73 7.54 32.38
C GLN A 360 -20.31 7.57 30.98
N ALA A 361 -19.95 6.60 30.13
CA ALA A 361 -20.54 6.49 28.80
C ALA A 361 -22.05 6.26 28.89
N ARG A 362 -22.52 5.45 29.84
CA ARG A 362 -23.94 5.22 30.08
C ARG A 362 -24.69 6.44 30.58
N ALA A 363 -24.11 7.17 31.53
CA ALA A 363 -24.74 8.31 32.16
C ALA A 363 -24.79 9.56 31.25
N THR A 364 -23.79 9.75 30.38
CA THR A 364 -23.60 11.02 29.66
C THR A 364 -23.85 10.95 28.16
N GLN A 365 -23.76 9.77 27.55
CA GLN A 365 -23.84 9.61 26.10
C GLN A 365 -25.15 8.96 25.66
N PRO A 366 -25.64 9.26 24.45
CA PRO A 366 -26.78 8.52 23.92
C PRO A 366 -26.38 7.06 23.66
N ALA A 367 -27.24 6.11 24.06
CA ALA A 367 -27.04 4.66 23.92
C ALA A 367 -26.52 4.23 22.53
N ARG A 368 -27.04 4.87 21.47
CA ARG A 368 -26.60 4.64 20.09
C ARG A 368 -25.14 4.94 19.80
N LYS A 369 -24.40 5.65 20.65
CA LYS A 369 -22.95 5.88 20.47
C LYS A 369 -22.11 4.72 20.99
N LEU A 370 -22.67 3.83 21.81
CA LEU A 370 -21.92 2.83 22.56
C LEU A 370 -21.89 1.47 21.87
N LEU A 371 -20.73 0.85 21.82
CA LEU A 371 -20.53 -0.56 21.50
C LEU A 371 -19.61 -1.18 22.55
N LEU A 372 -20.02 -2.29 23.15
CA LEU A 372 -19.17 -3.07 24.05
C LEU A 372 -18.68 -4.32 23.33
N LEU A 373 -17.39 -4.62 23.47
CA LEU A 373 -16.76 -5.82 22.93
C LEU A 373 -16.51 -6.77 24.09
N MET A 374 -17.17 -7.92 24.07
CA MET A 374 -16.99 -8.96 25.09
C MET A 374 -15.67 -9.71 24.85
N PRO A 375 -14.88 -9.98 25.91
CA PRO A 375 -13.69 -10.82 25.79
C PRO A 375 -14.06 -12.29 25.53
N SER A 376 -13.07 -13.10 25.15
CA SER A 376 -13.23 -14.52 24.82
C SER A 376 -13.73 -15.37 25.99
N ASP A 377 -13.35 -14.98 27.21
CA ASP A 377 -13.85 -15.54 28.47
C ASP A 377 -14.69 -14.46 29.19
N PRO A 378 -16.00 -14.39 28.90
CA PRO A 378 -16.82 -13.28 29.33
C PRO A 378 -17.44 -13.45 30.71
N ALA A 379 -17.27 -14.57 31.42
CA ALA A 379 -18.10 -14.92 32.59
C ALA A 379 -18.15 -13.81 33.65
N ASP A 380 -17.02 -13.48 34.27
CA ASP A 380 -16.91 -12.44 35.31
C ASP A 380 -17.32 -11.05 34.78
N VAL A 381 -16.99 -10.78 33.51
CA VAL A 381 -17.25 -9.49 32.86
C VAL A 381 -18.73 -9.32 32.50
N ALA A 382 -19.41 -10.42 32.17
CA ALA A 382 -20.83 -10.47 31.85
C ALA A 382 -21.67 -10.28 33.10
N GLU A 383 -21.33 -10.97 34.19
CA GLU A 383 -21.98 -10.80 35.49
C GLU A 383 -21.89 -9.33 35.94
N ARG A 384 -20.67 -8.77 35.94
CA ARG A 384 -20.48 -7.36 36.28
C ARG A 384 -21.21 -6.41 35.32
N LEU A 385 -21.30 -6.74 34.03
CA LEU A 385 -22.06 -5.92 33.08
C LEU A 385 -23.56 -5.92 33.41
N ASP A 386 -24.11 -7.08 33.75
CA ASP A 386 -25.52 -7.27 34.07
C ASP A 386 -25.92 -6.47 35.32
N GLU A 387 -25.03 -6.32 36.30
CA GLU A 387 -25.23 -5.44 37.47
C GLU A 387 -25.39 -3.96 37.09
N HIS A 388 -24.76 -3.53 36.00
CA HIS A 388 -24.74 -2.12 35.57
C HIS A 388 -25.85 -1.79 34.55
N LEU A 389 -26.62 -2.77 34.10
CA LEU A 389 -27.64 -2.62 33.07
C LEU A 389 -29.07 -2.77 33.62
N PRO A 390 -30.07 -2.07 33.03
CA PRO A 390 -31.47 -2.22 33.44
C PRO A 390 -32.04 -3.62 33.15
N THR A 391 -31.54 -4.25 32.09
CA THR A 391 -31.93 -5.58 31.64
C THR A 391 -30.66 -6.40 31.45
N PRO A 392 -30.57 -7.64 31.97
CA PRO A 392 -29.38 -8.47 31.81
C PRO A 392 -29.12 -8.78 30.35
N THR A 393 -27.85 -8.91 30.00
CA THR A 393 -27.36 -9.14 28.63
C THR A 393 -27.78 -10.51 28.10
N ARG A 394 -28.19 -11.45 29.00
CA ARG A 394 -28.60 -12.84 28.71
C ARG A 394 -27.64 -13.50 27.72
N LEU A 395 -26.36 -13.55 28.11
CA LEU A 395 -25.29 -14.24 27.40
C LEU A 395 -25.47 -15.77 27.54
N ASP A 396 -26.62 -16.30 27.13
CA ASP A 396 -26.92 -17.74 27.21
C ASP A 396 -26.13 -18.51 26.13
N GLU A 397 -25.14 -19.29 26.58
CA GLU A 397 -24.50 -20.48 25.97
C GLU A 397 -23.96 -20.42 24.51
N GLY A 398 -24.04 -19.29 23.81
CA GLY A 398 -23.66 -19.18 22.39
C GLY A 398 -22.43 -18.32 22.08
N ALA A 399 -21.79 -17.75 23.11
CA ALA A 399 -20.69 -16.78 23.00
C ALA A 399 -19.31 -17.38 23.29
N THR A 400 -19.17 -18.71 23.28
CA THR A 400 -17.85 -19.36 23.36
C THR A 400 -17.28 -19.49 21.95
N GLY A 401 -16.13 -18.87 21.74
CA GLY A 401 -15.42 -18.93 20.48
C GLY A 401 -13.95 -18.63 20.69
N ASP A 402 -13.10 -19.26 19.89
CA ASP A 402 -11.63 -19.16 19.91
C ASP A 402 -11.13 -17.80 19.36
N HIS A 403 -11.89 -16.73 19.61
CA HIS A 403 -11.69 -15.41 19.06
C HIS A 403 -11.50 -14.38 20.16
N TRP A 404 -10.55 -13.47 19.95
CA TRP A 404 -10.27 -12.28 20.77
C TRP A 404 -11.50 -11.49 21.26
N THR A 405 -12.59 -11.51 20.50
CA THR A 405 -13.89 -10.93 20.85
C THR A 405 -14.96 -11.97 20.60
N SER A 406 -15.70 -12.35 21.64
CA SER A 406 -16.77 -13.35 21.59
C SER A 406 -18.07 -12.75 21.04
N ALA A 407 -18.40 -11.54 21.44
CA ALA A 407 -19.64 -10.86 21.06
C ALA A 407 -19.48 -9.33 21.05
N VAL A 408 -20.39 -8.68 20.33
CA VAL A 408 -20.56 -7.23 20.32
C VAL A 408 -21.92 -6.91 20.93
N VAL A 409 -21.96 -6.04 21.94
CA VAL A 409 -23.20 -5.55 22.55
C VAL A 409 -23.46 -4.12 22.06
N ALA A 410 -24.68 -3.87 21.61
CA ALA A 410 -25.18 -2.54 21.33
C ALA A 410 -26.45 -2.28 22.13
N PHE A 411 -26.83 -1.01 22.24
CA PHE A 411 -27.98 -0.60 23.04
C PHE A 411 -29.02 0.09 22.18
N ASP A 412 -30.28 -0.20 22.45
CA ASP A 412 -31.39 0.60 21.94
C ASP A 412 -31.52 1.92 22.74
N PRO A 413 -32.42 2.84 22.34
CA PRO A 413 -32.58 4.13 23.04
C PRO A 413 -32.91 4.00 24.54
N ASP A 414 -33.47 2.88 24.96
CA ASP A 414 -33.91 2.61 26.34
C ASP A 414 -32.84 1.85 27.15
N TRP A 415 -31.61 1.76 26.62
CA TRP A 415 -30.48 1.06 27.25
C TRP A 415 -30.65 -0.45 27.40
N ASN A 416 -31.54 -1.07 26.61
CA ASN A 416 -31.62 -2.53 26.58
C ASN A 416 -30.47 -3.11 25.72
N PRO A 417 -29.71 -4.08 26.25
CA PRO A 417 -28.62 -4.69 25.50
C PRO A 417 -29.15 -5.57 24.36
N ARG A 418 -28.49 -5.47 23.20
CA ARG A 418 -28.67 -6.34 22.04
C ARG A 418 -27.34 -7.02 21.72
N LEU A 419 -27.33 -8.34 21.80
CA LEU A 419 -26.14 -9.16 21.63
C LEU A 419 -25.95 -9.59 20.17
N PHE A 420 -24.74 -9.41 19.65
CA PHE A 420 -24.33 -9.84 18.32
C PHE A 420 -23.10 -10.75 18.43
N PRO A 421 -23.26 -12.08 18.43
CA PRO A 421 -22.15 -13.01 18.59
C PRO A 421 -21.20 -12.93 17.39
N VAL A 422 -19.89 -12.94 17.66
CA VAL A 422 -18.84 -12.99 16.66
C VAL A 422 -18.65 -14.46 16.26
N LYS A 423 -19.57 -14.98 15.45
CA LYS A 423 -19.47 -16.35 14.95
C LYS A 423 -18.44 -16.41 13.82
N PRO A 424 -17.53 -17.41 13.79
CA PRO A 424 -16.83 -17.71 12.57
C PRO A 424 -17.88 -18.00 11.49
N THR A 425 -17.76 -17.38 10.32
CA THR A 425 -18.59 -17.79 9.19
C THR A 425 -18.41 -19.29 8.98
N PRO A 426 -19.49 -20.08 8.90
CA PRO A 426 -19.35 -21.45 8.43
C PRO A 426 -18.64 -21.39 7.09
N ASP A 427 -17.55 -22.15 6.98
CA ASP A 427 -16.85 -22.38 5.73
C ASP A 427 -17.89 -22.94 4.76
N THR A 428 -18.43 -22.09 3.86
CA THR A 428 -19.28 -22.53 2.75
C THR A 428 -18.41 -23.34 1.80
N ARG A 429 -18.15 -24.58 2.22
CA ARG A 429 -17.49 -25.63 1.46
C ARG A 429 -18.34 -25.91 0.22
N ASN A 430 -17.67 -25.99 -0.94
CA ASN A 430 -18.18 -26.37 -2.26
C ASN A 430 -18.77 -25.29 -3.17
N THR A 431 -17.96 -24.32 -3.60
CA THR A 431 -18.15 -23.71 -4.94
C THR A 431 -16.85 -23.76 -5.75
N LEU A 432 -16.96 -24.08 -7.04
CA LEU A 432 -15.85 -24.27 -7.99
C LEU A 432 -14.88 -23.07 -8.08
N ALA A 433 -15.35 -21.86 -7.73
CA ALA A 433 -14.54 -20.65 -7.65
C ALA A 433 -13.39 -20.72 -6.61
N HIS A 434 -13.43 -21.67 -5.66
CA HIS A 434 -12.44 -21.77 -4.58
C HIS A 434 -11.11 -22.40 -4.97
N ARG A 435 -10.97 -23.11 -6.10
CA ARG A 435 -9.68 -23.72 -6.47
C ARG A 435 -8.67 -22.68 -6.95
N THR A 436 -9.10 -21.69 -7.71
CA THR A 436 -8.26 -20.58 -8.19
C THR A 436 -7.95 -19.60 -7.05
N ILE A 437 -8.94 -19.30 -6.19
CA ILE A 437 -8.76 -18.42 -5.02
C ILE A 437 -7.82 -19.06 -3.98
N ARG A 438 -7.74 -20.39 -3.83
CA ARG A 438 -6.86 -21.04 -2.85
C ARG A 438 -5.37 -20.90 -3.20
N ALA A 439 -5.02 -20.94 -4.48
CA ALA A 439 -3.65 -20.70 -4.93
C ALA A 439 -3.26 -19.22 -4.73
N VAL A 440 -4.16 -18.30 -5.08
CA VAL A 440 -3.97 -16.85 -4.86
C VAL A 440 -3.93 -16.51 -3.36
N LYS A 441 -4.76 -17.14 -2.53
CA LYS A 441 -4.81 -16.93 -1.07
C LYS A 441 -3.64 -17.58 -0.32
N ARG A 442 -2.98 -18.60 -0.90
CA ARG A 442 -1.69 -19.12 -0.40
C ARG A 442 -0.52 -18.23 -0.80
N ALA A 443 -0.53 -17.66 -2.00
CA ALA A 443 0.53 -16.77 -2.48
C ALA A 443 0.40 -15.32 -1.96
N LEU A 444 -0.83 -14.86 -1.71
CA LEU A 444 -1.18 -13.48 -1.31
C LEU A 444 -1.96 -13.45 0.01
N GLY A 445 -1.90 -14.50 0.83
CA GLY A 445 -2.68 -14.61 2.08
C GLY A 445 -2.42 -13.49 3.07
N PHE A 446 -1.20 -12.94 3.07
CA PHE A 446 -0.81 -11.77 3.84
C PHE A 446 -1.48 -10.44 3.37
N LEU A 447 -2.07 -10.41 2.16
CA LEU A 447 -2.77 -9.23 1.62
C LEU A 447 -4.24 -9.14 2.04
N VAL A 448 -4.77 -10.17 2.69
CA VAL A 448 -6.21 -10.38 2.87
C VAL A 448 -6.53 -10.44 4.36
N LEU A 449 -7.57 -9.72 4.82
CA LEU A 449 -8.06 -9.79 6.21
C LEU A 449 -8.08 -11.25 6.71
N SER A 450 -7.55 -11.49 7.91
CA SER A 450 -7.79 -12.73 8.63
C SER A 450 -9.29 -12.97 8.78
N VAL A 451 -9.70 -14.24 8.84
CA VAL A 451 -11.11 -14.63 8.97
C VAL A 451 -11.80 -14.01 10.21
N PRO A 452 -11.15 -13.94 11.39
CA PRO A 452 -11.78 -13.40 12.60
C PRO A 452 -12.14 -11.91 12.51
N ALA A 453 -11.28 -11.09 11.89
CA ALA A 453 -11.51 -9.65 11.71
C ALA A 453 -12.76 -9.33 10.89
N ARG A 454 -13.08 -10.18 9.90
CA ARG A 454 -14.31 -10.04 9.11
C ARG A 454 -15.56 -10.37 9.93
N SER A 455 -15.48 -11.38 10.78
CA SER A 455 -16.59 -11.77 11.65
C SER A 455 -16.91 -10.66 12.64
N ALA A 456 -15.89 -10.09 13.30
CA ALA A 456 -16.07 -8.95 14.20
C ALA A 456 -16.65 -7.72 13.47
N ALA A 457 -16.14 -7.39 12.28
CA ALA A 457 -16.67 -6.30 11.46
C ALA A 457 -18.14 -6.50 11.08
N ARG A 458 -18.57 -7.74 10.80
CA ARG A 458 -19.97 -8.07 10.50
C ARG A 458 -20.86 -7.94 11.72
N ALA A 459 -20.41 -8.43 12.89
CA ALA A 459 -21.14 -8.27 14.14
C ALA A 459 -21.33 -6.79 14.49
N MET A 460 -20.28 -5.97 14.38
CA MET A 460 -20.38 -4.51 14.56
C MET A 460 -21.32 -3.85 13.56
N LYS A 461 -21.31 -4.28 12.29
CA LYS A 461 -22.25 -3.78 11.28
C LYS A 461 -23.70 -4.10 11.66
N ALA A 462 -23.97 -5.34 12.06
CA ALA A 462 -25.30 -5.77 12.47
C ALA A 462 -25.77 -4.97 13.70
N ALA A 463 -24.87 -4.80 14.69
CA ALA A 463 -25.10 -4.00 15.87
C ALA A 463 -25.52 -2.56 15.52
N ARG A 464 -24.78 -1.88 14.64
CA ARG A 464 -25.11 -0.51 14.20
C ARG A 464 -26.44 -0.41 13.45
N VAL A 465 -26.72 -1.36 12.57
CA VAL A 465 -27.98 -1.41 11.82
C VAL A 465 -29.16 -1.57 12.78
N SER A 466 -29.00 -2.34 13.85
CA SER A 466 -30.07 -2.55 14.85
C SER A 466 -30.47 -1.29 15.61
N VAL A 467 -29.58 -0.29 15.69
CA VAL A 467 -29.81 1.01 16.35
C VAL A 467 -30.12 2.11 15.32
N GLY A 468 -30.52 1.73 14.10
CA GLY A 468 -30.98 2.65 13.05
C GLY A 468 -29.86 3.34 12.25
N ASP A 469 -28.59 3.01 12.47
CA ASP A 469 -27.49 3.55 11.66
C ASP A 469 -27.20 2.64 10.45
N ARG A 470 -27.63 3.10 9.28
CA ARG A 470 -27.33 2.43 8.00
C ARG A 470 -25.99 2.96 7.47
N THR A 471 -24.92 2.19 7.69
CA THR A 471 -23.61 2.42 7.06
C THR A 471 -23.39 1.46 5.88
N PRO A 472 -23.98 1.70 4.69
CA PRO A 472 -24.01 0.72 3.59
C PRO A 472 -22.62 0.30 3.07
N ALA A 473 -21.60 1.16 3.22
CA ALA A 473 -20.26 0.95 2.67
C ALA A 473 -19.23 0.28 3.62
N MET A 474 -19.65 -0.25 4.78
CA MET A 474 -18.72 -0.72 5.82
C MET A 474 -17.79 -1.85 5.34
N VAL A 475 -18.33 -2.95 4.80
CA VAL A 475 -17.53 -4.13 4.41
C VAL A 475 -16.53 -3.80 3.28
N LEU A 476 -16.93 -2.96 2.33
CA LEU A 476 -16.05 -2.50 1.24
C LEU A 476 -14.87 -1.66 1.77
N ARG A 477 -15.12 -0.80 2.78
CA ARG A 477 -14.09 0.06 3.38
C ARG A 477 -13.07 -0.71 4.22
N VAL A 478 -13.50 -1.75 4.92
CA VAL A 478 -12.60 -2.62 5.71
C VAL A 478 -11.61 -3.36 4.80
N ASN A 479 -12.06 -3.85 3.64
CA ASN A 479 -11.17 -4.49 2.67
C ASN A 479 -10.16 -3.51 2.04
N ILE A 480 -10.56 -2.26 1.79
CA ILE A 480 -9.69 -1.22 1.20
C ILE A 480 -8.63 -0.74 2.22
N GLY A 481 -8.97 -0.64 3.51
CA GLY A 481 -8.07 -0.16 4.56
C GLY A 481 -6.78 -0.98 4.70
N MET A 482 -6.87 -2.31 4.61
CA MET A 482 -5.71 -3.20 4.60
C MET A 482 -4.94 -3.19 3.27
N LEU A 483 -5.63 -3.06 2.13
CA LEU A 483 -4.96 -2.87 0.84
C LEU A 483 -4.12 -1.59 0.82
N VAL A 484 -4.55 -0.52 1.51
CA VAL A 484 -3.82 0.75 1.60
C VAL A 484 -2.56 0.64 2.44
N THR A 485 -2.47 -0.26 3.43
CA THR A 485 -1.20 -0.53 4.14
C THR A 485 -0.14 -1.12 3.21
N LEU A 486 -0.56 -1.91 2.21
CA LEU A 486 0.31 -2.54 1.22
C LEU A 486 0.58 -1.61 0.01
N GLY A 487 -0.42 -0.85 -0.42
CA GLY A 487 -0.32 0.15 -1.50
C GLY A 487 0.64 1.31 -1.20
N LYS A 488 0.98 1.55 0.07
CA LYS A 488 2.02 2.52 0.45
C LYS A 488 3.40 2.14 -0.08
N GLY A 489 3.71 0.84 -0.17
CA GLY A 489 4.96 0.37 -0.78
C GLY A 489 4.96 0.54 -2.30
N LEU A 490 3.82 0.28 -2.95
CA LEU A 490 3.66 0.47 -4.40
C LEU A 490 3.81 1.94 -4.81
N LEU A 491 3.29 2.87 -4.01
CA LEU A 491 3.44 4.31 -4.24
C LEU A 491 4.90 4.76 -4.16
N LEU A 492 5.70 4.15 -3.28
CA LEU A 492 7.13 4.44 -3.20
C LEU A 492 7.87 3.91 -4.43
N ILE A 493 7.56 2.69 -4.89
CA ILE A 493 8.14 2.11 -6.11
C ILE A 493 7.80 3.00 -7.32
N ALA A 494 6.55 3.43 -7.43
CA ALA A 494 6.11 4.34 -8.48
C ALA A 494 6.89 5.67 -8.41
N ALA A 495 7.03 6.27 -7.22
CA ALA A 495 7.80 7.50 -7.03
C ALA A 495 9.29 7.33 -7.39
N LEU A 496 9.90 6.19 -7.04
CA LEU A 496 11.28 5.88 -7.38
C LEU A 496 11.47 5.67 -8.88
N ALA A 497 10.57 4.94 -9.54
CA ALA A 497 10.59 4.77 -10.99
C ALA A 497 10.49 6.11 -11.72
N LEU A 498 9.68 7.01 -11.18
CA LEU A 498 9.52 8.36 -11.72
C LEU A 498 10.78 9.21 -11.47
N LEU A 499 11.44 9.08 -10.31
CA LEU A 499 12.73 9.70 -10.03
C LEU A 499 13.83 9.21 -10.99
N ILE A 500 13.91 7.90 -11.25
CA ILE A 500 14.88 7.32 -12.20
C ILE A 500 14.69 7.94 -13.59
N ARG A 501 13.44 8.00 -14.09
CA ARG A 501 13.16 8.65 -15.37
C ARG A 501 13.47 10.15 -15.39
N ALA A 502 13.28 10.84 -14.26
CA ALA A 502 13.65 12.25 -14.15
C ALA A 502 15.17 12.45 -14.18
N LEU A 503 15.94 11.52 -13.60
CA LEU A 503 17.41 11.52 -13.67
C LEU A 503 17.91 11.22 -15.09
N GLU A 504 17.29 10.26 -15.78
CA GLU A 504 17.55 9.99 -17.21
C GLU A 504 17.34 11.25 -18.06
N LEU A 505 16.24 11.97 -17.83
CA LEU A 505 15.94 13.23 -18.51
C LEU A 505 16.99 14.32 -18.20
N ALA A 506 17.50 14.36 -16.97
CA ALA A 506 18.54 15.29 -16.54
C ALA A 506 19.95 14.92 -17.05
N GLY A 507 20.11 13.78 -17.75
CA GLY A 507 21.40 13.30 -18.24
C GLY A 507 22.28 12.68 -17.16
N VAL A 508 21.70 12.33 -16.00
CA VAL A 508 22.37 11.61 -14.92
C VAL A 508 22.02 10.12 -15.09
N GLY A 509 22.76 9.44 -15.95
CA GLY A 509 22.59 8.02 -16.29
C GLY A 509 23.76 7.17 -15.83
#